data_AF-A0A060CKJ9-F1
#
_entry.id   AF-A0A060CKJ9-F1
#
_cell.length_a   1.000
_cell.length_b   1.000
_cell.length_c   1.000
_cell.angle_alpha   90.00
_cell.angle_beta   90.00
_cell.angle_gamma   90.00
#
_symmetry.space_group_name_H-M   'P 1'
#
loop_
_entity.id
_entity.type
_entity.pdbx_description
1 polymer ?
#
loop_
_entity_poly.entity_id
_entity_poly.type
_entity_poly.pdbx_seq_one_letter_code
_entity_poly.pdbx_strand_id
1 'polypeptide(L)'
;SGVANLDYVVYQASQRNLKLILVLTNNWSDFGGINAYLDAYNGTYHDDFFREEAIKSAYKNWVSYLLNRKNVYNNLQYKDDPTVFGWELINEIRCRNSGEYPVSSSCNIALTTSWVSEMCNHLKSIDSNH
;
A
#
# COMPACT_ATOMS: atom_id res chain seq x y z
N SER A 1 2.49 -4.29 -18.28
CA SER A 1 1.59 -4.18 -17.11
C SER A 1 2.01 -2.98 -16.27
N GLY A 2 1.14 -2.43 -15.42
CA GLY A 2 1.49 -1.27 -14.57
C GLY A 2 2.73 -1.50 -13.70
N VAL A 3 2.87 -2.70 -13.14
CA VAL A 3 4.04 -3.06 -12.30
C VAL A 3 5.36 -3.18 -13.06
N ALA A 4 5.34 -3.44 -14.38
CA ALA A 4 6.56 -3.40 -15.21
C ALA A 4 7.03 -1.96 -15.48
N ASN A 5 6.11 -0.98 -15.45
CA ASN A 5 6.49 0.43 -15.54
C ASN A 5 7.16 0.89 -14.23
N LEU A 6 6.70 0.40 -13.07
CA LEU A 6 7.35 0.66 -11.80
C LEU A 6 8.78 0.08 -11.76
N ASP A 7 8.99 -1.13 -12.30
CA ASP A 7 10.35 -1.71 -12.44
C ASP A 7 11.30 -0.77 -13.17
N TYR A 8 10.82 -0.17 -14.28
CA TYR A 8 11.62 0.76 -15.06
C TYR A 8 11.93 2.03 -14.26
N VAL A 9 10.97 2.56 -13.49
CA VAL A 9 11.19 3.74 -12.63
C VAL A 9 12.22 3.45 -11.56
N VAL A 10 12.09 2.34 -10.82
CA VAL A 10 13.06 1.93 -9.79
C VAL A 10 14.44 1.74 -10.41
N TYR A 11 14.51 1.04 -11.54
CA TYR A 11 15.78 0.86 -12.27
C TYR A 11 16.38 2.21 -12.68
N GLN A 12 15.63 3.10 -13.31
CA GLN A 12 16.14 4.40 -13.75
C GLN A 12 16.54 5.33 -12.58
N ALA A 13 15.87 5.24 -11.43
CA ALA A 13 16.28 5.94 -10.21
C ALA A 13 17.64 5.43 -9.71
N SER A 14 17.87 4.11 -9.74
CA SER A 14 19.15 3.50 -9.37
C SER A 14 20.30 4.03 -10.24
N GLN A 15 20.07 4.17 -11.55
CA GLN A 15 21.07 4.66 -12.50
C GLN A 15 21.44 6.14 -12.28
N ARG A 16 20.61 6.87 -11.52
CA ARG A 16 20.78 8.30 -11.22
C ARG A 16 21.10 8.56 -9.75
N ASN A 17 21.37 7.50 -8.97
CA ASN A 17 21.63 7.61 -7.54
C ASN A 17 20.50 8.33 -6.77
N LEU A 18 19.26 8.14 -7.20
CA LEU A 18 18.06 8.63 -6.52
C LEU A 18 17.50 7.54 -5.61
N LYS A 19 16.80 7.96 -4.55
CA LYS A 19 16.07 7.06 -3.65
C LYS A 19 14.58 7.32 -3.74
N LEU A 20 13.77 6.27 -3.56
CA LEU A 20 12.32 6.34 -3.75
C LEU A 20 11.57 5.96 -2.47
N ILE A 21 10.63 6.81 -2.05
CA ILE A 21 9.58 6.39 -1.12
C ILE A 21 8.40 5.91 -1.98
N LEU A 22 7.99 4.66 -1.77
CA LEU A 22 6.92 4.04 -2.55
C LEU A 22 5.66 3.91 -1.68
N VAL A 23 4.58 4.56 -2.13
CA VAL A 23 3.28 4.53 -1.45
C VAL A 23 2.44 3.37 -1.98
N LEU A 24 1.92 2.53 -1.08
CA LEU A 24 1.33 1.23 -1.40
C LEU A 24 -0.16 1.32 -1.78
N THR A 25 -0.87 2.35 -1.34
CA THR A 25 -2.23 2.70 -1.76
C THR A 25 -2.55 4.17 -1.46
N ASN A 26 -3.76 4.61 -1.78
CA ASN A 26 -4.24 5.97 -1.59
C ASN A 26 -5.51 6.01 -0.74
N ASN A 27 -5.66 7.00 0.15
CA ASN A 27 -6.91 7.24 0.86
C ASN A 27 -8.02 7.74 -0.09
N TRP A 28 -7.64 8.48 -1.12
CA TRP A 28 -8.55 9.09 -2.11
C TRP A 28 -8.82 8.16 -3.29
N SER A 29 -9.78 8.54 -4.13
CA SER A 29 -10.20 7.76 -5.31
C SER A 29 -9.22 7.85 -6.50
N ASP A 30 -8.24 8.76 -6.47
CA ASP A 30 -7.20 8.81 -7.50
C ASP A 30 -6.43 7.48 -7.57
N PHE A 31 -6.34 6.93 -8.79
CA PHE A 31 -5.81 5.59 -9.09
C PHE A 31 -6.58 4.43 -8.42
N GLY A 32 -7.81 4.67 -7.97
CA GLY A 32 -8.68 3.71 -7.30
C GLY A 32 -8.60 3.80 -5.78
N GLY A 33 -7.38 3.80 -5.22
CA GLY A 33 -7.14 3.91 -3.77
C GLY A 33 -7.91 2.88 -2.93
N ILE A 34 -8.33 3.27 -1.73
CA ILE A 34 -9.15 2.46 -0.84
C ILE A 34 -10.47 2.04 -1.51
N ASN A 35 -11.09 2.93 -2.31
CA ASN A 35 -12.38 2.65 -2.95
C ASN A 35 -12.31 1.40 -3.85
N ALA A 36 -11.21 1.18 -4.57
CA ALA A 36 -11.04 -0.02 -5.39
C ALA A 36 -11.10 -1.33 -4.57
N TYR A 37 -10.65 -1.30 -3.32
CA TYR A 37 -10.79 -2.44 -2.41
C TYR A 37 -12.23 -2.59 -1.92
N LEU A 38 -12.90 -1.49 -1.59
CA LEU A 38 -14.29 -1.52 -1.16
C LEU A 38 -15.19 -2.06 -2.28
N ASP A 39 -15.01 -1.60 -3.51
CA ASP A 39 -15.72 -2.10 -4.70
C ASP A 39 -15.52 -3.60 -4.90
N ALA A 40 -14.27 -4.08 -4.81
CA ALA A 40 -13.95 -5.48 -5.04
C ALA A 40 -14.47 -6.44 -3.95
N TYR A 41 -14.71 -5.93 -2.75
CA TYR A 41 -15.10 -6.73 -1.57
C TYR A 41 -16.46 -6.34 -0.99
N ASN A 42 -17.27 -5.58 -1.74
CA ASN A 42 -18.60 -5.11 -1.33
C ASN A 42 -18.60 -4.33 0.00
N GLY A 43 -17.58 -3.48 0.20
CA GLY A 43 -17.53 -2.54 1.31
C GLY A 43 -18.65 -1.51 1.25
N THR A 44 -19.12 -1.07 2.41
CA THR A 44 -20.21 -0.09 2.57
C THR A 44 -19.71 1.25 3.11
N TYR A 45 -18.69 1.23 3.96
CA TYR A 45 -18.09 2.42 4.58
C TYR A 45 -16.62 2.55 4.21
N HIS A 46 -16.09 3.77 4.14
CA HIS A 46 -14.67 4.02 3.84
C HIS A 46 -13.75 3.26 4.79
N ASP A 47 -14.12 3.25 6.06
CA ASP A 47 -13.37 2.62 7.13
C ASP A 47 -13.55 1.09 7.23
N ASP A 48 -14.36 0.47 6.36
CA ASP A 48 -14.36 -0.99 6.19
C ASP A 48 -12.97 -1.49 5.75
N PHE A 49 -12.20 -0.66 5.03
CA PHE A 49 -10.81 -0.96 4.69
C PHE A 49 -9.92 -1.21 5.93
N PHE A 50 -10.26 -0.59 7.06
CA PHE A 50 -9.54 -0.77 8.31
C PHE A 50 -10.08 -1.91 9.19
N ARG A 51 -11.31 -2.37 8.94
CA ARG A 51 -12.03 -3.32 9.80
C ARG A 51 -12.17 -4.70 9.19
N GLU A 52 -12.50 -4.77 7.90
CA GLU A 52 -12.88 -6.01 7.24
C GLU A 52 -11.66 -6.88 6.92
N GLU A 53 -11.60 -8.07 7.51
CA GLU A 53 -10.45 -8.98 7.38
C GLU A 53 -10.18 -9.39 5.93
N ALA A 54 -11.22 -9.53 5.11
CA ALA A 54 -11.07 -9.83 3.69
C ALA A 54 -10.33 -8.71 2.94
N ILE A 55 -10.64 -7.44 3.26
CA ILE A 55 -10.02 -6.27 2.64
C ILE A 55 -8.59 -6.09 3.13
N LYS A 56 -8.38 -6.21 4.45
CA LYS A 56 -7.03 -6.22 5.05
C LYS A 56 -6.15 -7.29 4.43
N SER A 57 -6.68 -8.49 4.22
CA SER A 57 -5.97 -9.60 3.57
C SER A 57 -5.63 -9.28 2.11
N ALA A 58 -6.53 -8.65 1.37
CA ALA A 58 -6.28 -8.21 0.00
C ALA A 58 -5.12 -7.19 -0.08
N TYR A 59 -5.12 -6.20 0.82
CA TYR A 59 -4.03 -5.24 0.93
C TYR A 59 -2.70 -5.93 1.29
N LYS A 60 -2.70 -6.82 2.29
CA LYS A 60 -1.50 -7.59 2.67
C LYS A 60 -0.95 -8.42 1.50
N ASN A 61 -1.82 -9.04 0.70
CA ASN A 61 -1.43 -9.80 -0.48
C ASN A 61 -0.77 -8.90 -1.53
N TRP A 62 -1.31 -7.70 -1.77
CA TRP A 62 -0.71 -6.72 -2.67
C TRP A 62 0.68 -6.27 -2.18
N VAL A 63 0.80 -5.95 -0.90
CA VAL A 63 2.09 -5.60 -0.27
C VAL A 63 3.09 -6.75 -0.43
N SER A 64 2.71 -7.97 -0.06
CA SER A 64 3.57 -9.15 -0.19
C SER A 64 4.02 -9.40 -1.63
N TYR A 65 3.12 -9.17 -2.61
CA TYR A 65 3.44 -9.28 -4.03
C TYR A 65 4.48 -8.24 -4.45
N LEU A 66 4.29 -6.96 -4.11
CA LEU A 66 5.23 -5.90 -4.47
C LEU A 66 6.61 -6.09 -3.82
N LEU A 67 6.67 -6.36 -2.53
CA LEU A 67 7.95 -6.52 -1.81
C LEU A 67 8.78 -7.67 -2.38
N ASN A 68 8.14 -8.79 -2.74
CA ASN A 68 8.81 -9.95 -3.32
C ASN A 68 8.95 -9.89 -4.84
N ARG A 69 8.40 -8.86 -5.49
CA ARG A 69 8.50 -8.69 -6.94
C ARG A 69 9.97 -8.55 -7.32
N LYS A 70 10.39 -9.35 -8.31
CA LYS A 70 11.69 -9.21 -8.95
C LYS A 70 11.60 -8.22 -10.10
N ASN A 71 12.39 -7.17 -10.03
CA ASN A 71 12.49 -6.15 -11.08
C ASN A 71 13.09 -6.78 -12.35
N VAL A 72 12.42 -6.60 -13.49
CA VAL A 72 12.84 -7.22 -14.76
C VAL A 72 14.12 -6.65 -15.37
N TYR A 73 14.57 -5.45 -14.95
CA TYR A 73 15.73 -4.77 -15.51
C TYR A 73 17.05 -5.05 -14.75
N ASN A 74 16.97 -5.23 -13.43
CA ASN A 74 18.17 -5.45 -12.58
C ASN A 74 18.13 -6.75 -11.77
N ASN A 75 17.04 -7.53 -11.86
CA ASN A 75 16.84 -8.82 -11.20
C ASN A 75 16.87 -8.78 -9.66
N LEU A 76 16.80 -7.59 -9.05
CA LEU A 76 16.65 -7.42 -7.60
C LEU A 76 15.19 -7.57 -7.18
N GLN A 77 14.94 -8.19 -6.03
CA GLN A 77 13.63 -8.08 -5.40
C GLN A 77 13.49 -6.69 -4.79
N TYR A 78 12.29 -6.11 -4.80
CA TYR A 78 12.09 -4.75 -4.28
C TYR A 78 12.50 -4.60 -2.81
N LYS A 79 12.23 -5.61 -1.97
CA LYS A 79 12.69 -5.64 -0.57
C LYS A 79 14.21 -5.62 -0.40
N ASP A 80 14.96 -6.02 -1.43
CA ASP A 80 16.43 -6.10 -1.43
C ASP A 80 17.07 -5.00 -2.30
N ASP A 81 16.27 -4.14 -2.94
CA ASP A 81 16.77 -3.09 -3.83
C ASP A 81 17.04 -1.80 -3.03
N PRO A 82 18.30 -1.40 -2.82
CA PRO A 82 18.63 -0.23 -2.00
C PRO A 82 18.16 1.08 -2.62
N THR A 83 17.68 1.08 -3.87
CA THR A 83 17.07 2.26 -4.50
C THR A 83 15.76 2.64 -3.83
N VAL A 84 15.05 1.68 -3.25
CA VAL A 84 13.92 1.96 -2.37
C VAL A 84 14.48 2.59 -1.09
N PHE A 85 13.93 3.73 -0.68
CA PHE A 85 14.23 4.37 0.59
C PHE A 85 13.37 3.77 1.70
N GLY A 86 12.09 3.55 1.39
CA GLY A 86 11.10 3.08 2.35
C GLY A 86 9.72 2.95 1.72
N TRP A 87 8.82 2.40 2.53
CA TRP A 87 7.45 2.10 2.17
C TRP A 87 6.48 2.98 2.95
N GLU A 88 5.52 3.59 2.26
CA GLU A 88 4.40 4.28 2.89
C GLU A 88 3.12 3.47 2.70
N LEU A 89 2.43 3.18 3.79
CA LEU A 89 1.26 2.29 3.76
C LEU A 89 0.11 2.89 2.93
N ILE A 90 -0.23 4.15 3.18
CA ILE A 90 -1.35 4.84 2.54
C ILE A 90 -1.00 6.32 2.41
N ASN A 91 -1.23 6.90 1.23
CA ASN A 91 -1.24 8.35 1.08
C ASN A 91 -2.41 8.97 1.87
N GLU A 92 -2.10 9.88 2.80
CA GLU A 92 -3.08 10.68 3.57
C GLU A 92 -4.21 9.88 4.26
N ILE A 93 -3.87 8.82 5.01
CA ILE A 93 -4.86 8.01 5.75
C ILE A 93 -5.85 8.87 6.59
N ARG A 94 -7.16 8.65 6.36
CA ARG A 94 -8.26 9.31 7.09
C ARG A 94 -9.44 8.35 7.24
N CYS A 95 -10.37 8.69 8.15
CA CYS A 95 -11.67 8.04 8.22
C CYS A 95 -12.61 8.39 7.06
N ARG A 96 -12.31 9.44 6.28
CA ARG A 96 -13.13 9.93 5.17
C ARG A 96 -12.36 9.91 3.85
N ASN A 97 -13.08 9.76 2.74
CA ASN A 97 -12.57 9.94 1.38
C ASN A 97 -13.18 11.18 0.70
N SER A 98 -13.21 11.18 -0.63
CA SER A 98 -13.71 12.26 -1.48
C SER A 98 -15.24 12.35 -1.53
N GLY A 99 -15.97 11.50 -0.81
CA GLY A 99 -17.43 11.54 -0.65
C GLY A 99 -18.17 10.35 -1.25
N GLU A 100 -17.48 9.40 -1.87
CA GLU A 100 -18.07 8.22 -2.51
C GLU A 100 -18.54 7.17 -1.49
N TYR A 101 -17.87 7.10 -0.33
CA TYR A 101 -18.22 6.19 0.74
C TYR A 101 -18.48 6.96 2.04
N PRO A 102 -19.57 6.62 2.77
CA PRO A 102 -19.81 7.19 4.08
C PRO A 102 -18.77 6.71 5.09
N VAL A 103 -18.67 7.44 6.21
CA VAL A 103 -17.87 7.03 7.37
C VAL A 103 -18.78 6.33 8.37
N SER A 104 -18.39 5.16 8.86
CA SER A 104 -19.14 4.48 9.91
C SER A 104 -18.99 5.22 11.25
N SER A 105 -19.94 5.01 12.17
CA SER A 105 -19.83 5.54 13.54
C SER A 105 -18.67 4.95 14.35
N SER A 106 -18.05 3.88 13.86
CA SER A 106 -16.96 3.19 14.54
C SER A 106 -15.57 3.72 14.19
N CYS A 107 -15.43 4.54 13.14
CA CYS A 107 -14.12 5.04 12.74
C CYS A 107 -13.54 6.03 13.75
N ASN A 108 -12.36 5.72 14.27
CA ASN A 108 -11.65 6.54 15.25
C ASN A 108 -10.13 6.32 15.15
N ILE A 109 -9.37 7.12 15.91
CA ILE A 109 -7.90 7.09 15.92
C ILE A 109 -7.35 5.72 16.36
N ALA A 110 -8.02 5.05 17.31
CA ALA A 110 -7.57 3.75 17.81
C ALA A 110 -7.68 2.68 16.71
N LEU A 111 -8.77 2.68 15.93
CA LEU A 111 -8.95 1.80 14.79
C LEU A 111 -7.83 2.00 13.75
N THR A 112 -7.62 3.25 13.30
CA THR A 112 -6.61 3.53 12.26
C THR A 112 -5.19 3.24 12.75
N THR A 113 -4.89 3.52 14.02
CA THR A 113 -3.58 3.23 14.61
C THR A 113 -3.33 1.72 14.74
N SER A 114 -4.35 0.96 15.16
CA SER A 114 -4.27 -0.51 15.22
C SER A 114 -4.03 -1.11 13.84
N TRP A 115 -4.74 -0.61 12.82
CA TRP A 115 -4.53 -1.03 11.44
C TRP A 115 -3.10 -0.72 10.97
N VAL A 116 -2.59 0.49 11.24
CA VAL A 116 -1.21 0.86 10.89
C VAL A 116 -0.20 -0.08 11.57
N SER A 117 -0.36 -0.36 12.86
CA SER A 117 0.51 -1.31 13.57
C SER A 117 0.46 -2.71 12.96
N GLU A 118 -0.72 -3.20 12.61
CA GLU A 118 -0.91 -4.51 11.97
C GLU A 118 -0.19 -4.58 10.61
N MET A 119 -0.35 -3.56 9.77
CA MET A 119 0.24 -3.53 8.42
C MET A 119 1.74 -3.29 8.43
N CYS A 120 2.25 -2.46 9.35
CA CYS A 120 3.68 -2.31 9.58
C CYS A 120 4.31 -3.64 10.00
N ASN A 121 3.69 -4.38 10.92
CA ASN A 121 4.19 -5.69 11.35
C ASN A 121 4.20 -6.70 10.20
N HIS A 122 3.15 -6.74 9.37
CA HIS A 122 3.12 -7.58 8.17
C HIS A 122 4.25 -7.22 7.20
N LEU A 123 4.41 -5.94 6.88
CA LEU A 123 5.48 -5.45 6.00
C LEU A 123 6.87 -5.83 6.54
N LYS A 124 7.12 -5.56 7.82
CA LYS A 124 8.40 -5.85 8.48
C LYS A 124 8.70 -7.34 8.63
N SER A 125 7.68 -8.19 8.58
CA SER A 125 7.88 -9.64 8.54
C SER A 125 8.43 -10.13 7.18
N ILE A 126 8.35 -9.31 6.13
CA ILE A 126 8.78 -9.64 4.76
C ILE A 126 10.05 -8.89 4.38
N ASP A 127 10.11 -7.59 4.70
CA ASP A 127 11.23 -6.69 4.42
C ASP A 127 11.84 -6.21 5.74
N SER A 128 13.05 -6.70 6.04
CA SER A 128 13.84 -6.28 7.20
C SER A 128 14.87 -5.20 6.87
N ASN A 129 14.96 -4.77 5.60
CA ASN A 129 15.94 -3.78 5.13
C ASN A 129 15.37 -2.36 5.19
N HIS A 130 14.11 -2.18 4.78
CA HIS A 130 13.38 -0.90 4.77
C HIS A 130 12.33 -0.84 5.87
#